data_AF-R5ERG7-F1
#
_entry.id   AF-R5ERG7-F1
#
_cell.length_a   1.000
_cell.length_b   1.000
_cell.length_c   1.000
_cell.angle_alpha   90.00
_cell.angle_beta   90.00
_cell.angle_gamma   90.00
#
_symmetry.space_group_name_H-M   'P 1'
#
loop_
_entity.id
_entity.type
_entity.pdbx_description
1 polymer ?
#
loop_
_entity_poly.entity_id
_entity_poly.type
_entity_poly.pdbx_seq_one_letter_code
_entity_poly.pdbx_strand_id
1 'polypeptide(L)'
;MHHFAHRSNEDCEYGYESSLHLAAKDILSRAKKMAIPPVYVEFPQSSKSKQLLYLEKKISFDHVELEKRFDDIIPDIVVYSGDKYFFIEIYVTHPIDDEKLKKLKEKNISTIEIDLSKIKRDISVEELSDILLKSSDRKSWKYNAVSEKWYQRFEKASDKMPLTQRGLALHVDGCPIGIRNWKGKNYANFVDDCTGCEYCISYAHEGYILCSGRERIATKKDFLISKEERISNSNNPLPKIEKCPNCKVQLVRAKKDKGDVWQCPRCTFYIPVGFNSDEN
;
A
#
# COMPACT_ATOMS: atom_id res chain seq x y z
N MET A 1 -54.12 28.65 -7.16
CA MET A 1 -52.96 28.12 -7.89
C MET A 1 -51.71 28.66 -7.21
N HIS A 2 -51.18 27.91 -6.23
CA HIS A 2 -49.99 28.31 -5.50
C HIS A 2 -48.78 27.72 -6.22
N HIS A 3 -48.04 28.57 -6.93
CA HIS A 3 -46.74 28.22 -7.46
C HIS A 3 -45.76 28.16 -6.29
N PHE A 4 -45.45 26.95 -5.82
CA PHE A 4 -44.29 26.72 -4.97
C PHE A 4 -43.03 26.86 -5.84
N ALA A 5 -42.36 27.99 -5.70
CA ALA A 5 -41.03 28.21 -6.27
C ALA A 5 -40.00 27.53 -5.37
N HIS A 6 -39.46 26.39 -5.81
CA HIS A 6 -38.27 25.82 -5.18
C HIS A 6 -37.06 26.71 -5.52
N ARG A 7 -36.51 27.40 -4.51
CA ARG A 7 -35.11 27.85 -4.56
C ARG A 7 -34.24 26.60 -4.45
N SER A 8 -33.89 26.02 -5.59
CA SER A 8 -33.08 24.81 -5.69
C SER A 8 -31.63 25.19 -5.96
N ASN A 9 -30.74 24.96 -4.99
CA ASN A 9 -29.44 24.35 -5.26
C ASN A 9 -28.72 23.94 -3.98
N GLU A 10 -28.72 24.76 -2.93
CA GLU A 10 -27.93 24.47 -1.72
C GLU A 10 -28.64 23.45 -0.79
N ASP A 11 -29.91 23.66 -0.45
CA ASP A 11 -30.65 22.77 0.47
C ASP A 11 -30.84 21.34 -0.07
N CYS A 12 -30.88 21.19 -1.39
CA CYS A 12 -31.03 19.89 -2.06
C CYS A 12 -29.72 19.08 -2.05
N GLU A 13 -28.59 19.77 -2.12
CA GLU A 13 -27.26 19.13 -2.11
C GLU A 13 -26.93 18.59 -0.72
N TYR A 14 -27.12 19.40 0.33
CA TYR A 14 -26.99 18.93 1.72
C TYR A 14 -27.95 17.78 2.07
N GLY A 15 -29.18 17.82 1.56
CA GLY A 15 -30.16 16.75 1.75
C GLY A 15 -29.76 15.45 1.05
N TYR A 16 -29.21 15.55 -0.17
CA TYR A 16 -28.73 14.40 -0.92
C TYR A 16 -27.52 13.74 -0.25
N GLU A 17 -26.53 14.53 0.17
CA GLU A 17 -25.33 14.02 0.85
C GLU A 17 -25.68 13.26 2.11
N SER A 18 -26.53 13.86 2.95
CA SER A 18 -27.03 13.24 4.17
C SER A 18 -27.78 11.95 3.86
N SER A 19 -28.57 11.90 2.79
CA SER A 19 -29.31 10.70 2.38
C SER A 19 -28.40 9.55 1.93
N LEU A 20 -27.34 9.86 1.15
CA LEU A 20 -26.39 8.85 0.66
C LEU A 20 -25.55 8.27 1.80
N HIS A 21 -25.13 9.13 2.73
CA HIS A 21 -24.41 8.73 3.94
C HIS A 21 -25.26 7.80 4.82
N LEU A 22 -26.52 8.17 5.07
CA LEU A 22 -27.47 7.37 5.84
C LEU A 22 -27.77 6.02 5.16
N ALA A 23 -27.99 6.02 3.84
CA ALA A 23 -28.24 4.80 3.09
C ALA A 23 -27.04 3.84 3.15
N ALA A 24 -25.82 4.36 3.02
CA ALA A 24 -24.61 3.55 3.13
C ALA A 24 -24.42 2.97 4.54
N LYS A 25 -24.68 3.75 5.60
CA LYS A 25 -24.68 3.27 6.99
C LYS A 25 -25.68 2.14 7.20
N ASP A 26 -26.90 2.30 6.68
CA ASP A 26 -27.97 1.32 6.82
C ASP A 26 -27.72 0.01 6.04
N ILE A 27 -27.08 0.09 4.86
CA ILE A 27 -26.66 -1.12 4.12
C ILE A 27 -25.56 -1.85 4.90
N LEU A 28 -24.56 -1.13 5.40
CA LEU A 28 -23.43 -1.71 6.13
C LEU A 28 -23.84 -2.29 7.48
N SER A 29 -24.78 -1.67 8.20
CA SER A 29 -25.29 -2.18 9.49
C SER A 29 -26.01 -3.52 9.36
N ARG A 30 -26.65 -3.77 8.21
CA ARG A 30 -27.38 -5.01 7.89
C ARG A 30 -26.51 -6.05 7.19
N ALA A 31 -25.31 -5.67 6.74
CA ALA A 31 -24.41 -6.56 6.02
C ALA A 31 -23.84 -7.64 6.95
N LYS A 32 -23.58 -8.81 6.37
CA LYS A 32 -22.90 -9.93 7.07
C LYS A 32 -21.48 -10.16 6.56
N LYS A 33 -21.10 -9.48 5.48
CA LYS A 33 -19.80 -9.62 4.83
C LYS A 33 -19.53 -8.44 3.91
N MET A 34 -18.25 -8.15 3.71
CA MET A 34 -17.78 -7.23 2.66
C MET A 34 -16.45 -7.72 2.08
N ALA A 35 -16.13 -7.29 0.86
CA ALA A 35 -14.77 -7.31 0.36
C ALA A 35 -14.00 -6.09 0.91
N ILE A 36 -12.83 -6.33 1.50
CA ILE A 36 -11.91 -5.28 1.96
C ILE A 36 -10.69 -5.18 1.05
N PRO A 37 -10.14 -3.97 0.83
CA PRO A 37 -9.06 -3.75 -0.12
C PRO A 37 -7.80 -4.58 0.19
N PRO A 38 -6.96 -4.86 -0.81
CA PRO A 38 -5.62 -5.40 -0.57
C PRO A 38 -4.83 -4.49 0.37
N VAL A 39 -3.96 -5.10 1.17
CA VAL A 39 -3.10 -4.40 2.12
C VAL A 39 -1.70 -4.33 1.54
N TYR A 40 -1.14 -3.13 1.48
CA TYR A 40 0.24 -2.88 1.09
C TYR A 40 1.03 -2.29 2.25
N VAL A 41 2.34 -2.56 2.30
CA VAL A 41 3.27 -1.72 3.05
C VAL A 41 3.76 -0.61 2.12
N GLU A 42 3.69 0.62 2.60
CA GLU A 42 4.17 1.81 1.91
C GLU A 42 5.46 2.31 2.55
N PHE A 43 6.28 3.00 1.76
CA PHE A 43 7.59 3.50 2.16
C PHE A 43 7.57 5.03 2.05
N PRO A 44 7.34 5.76 3.17
CA PRO A 44 7.17 7.20 3.17
C PRO A 44 8.40 7.91 2.62
N GLN A 45 8.19 8.86 1.70
CA GLN A 45 9.25 9.59 1.01
C GLN A 45 10.37 8.63 0.59
N SER A 46 10.02 7.65 -0.23
CA SER A 46 10.95 6.75 -0.91
C SER A 46 10.43 6.51 -2.32
N SER A 47 11.33 6.31 -3.30
CA SER A 47 10.94 5.87 -4.64
C SER A 47 10.51 4.39 -4.68
N LYS A 48 10.73 3.69 -3.56
CA LYS A 48 10.42 2.27 -3.40
C LYS A 48 8.92 2.02 -3.58
N SER A 49 8.59 1.14 -4.53
CA SER A 49 7.21 0.73 -4.75
C SER A 49 6.63 0.05 -3.50
N LYS A 50 5.36 0.32 -3.23
CA LYS A 50 4.60 -0.37 -2.18
C LYS A 50 4.61 -1.88 -2.43
N GLN A 51 4.69 -2.67 -1.37
CA GLN A 51 4.71 -4.13 -1.46
C GLN A 51 3.40 -4.73 -0.97
N LEU A 52 2.85 -5.67 -1.75
CA LEU A 52 1.63 -6.37 -1.39
C LEU A 52 1.87 -7.26 -0.17
N LEU A 53 1.09 -7.06 0.88
CA LEU A 53 1.12 -7.89 2.08
C LEU A 53 0.04 -8.96 2.05
N TYR A 54 -1.17 -8.56 1.66
CA TYR A 54 -2.37 -9.40 1.58
C TYR A 54 -3.22 -8.96 0.39
N LEU A 55 -3.72 -9.93 -0.36
CA LEU A 55 -4.72 -9.70 -1.42
C LEU A 55 -6.03 -9.19 -0.82
N GLU A 56 -6.87 -8.65 -1.71
CA GLU A 56 -8.28 -8.41 -1.39
C GLU A 56 -8.90 -9.68 -0.79
N LYS A 57 -9.72 -9.51 0.25
CA LYS A 57 -10.42 -10.62 0.87
C LYS A 57 -11.84 -10.26 1.24
N LYS A 58 -12.73 -11.25 1.18
CA LYS A 58 -14.06 -11.16 1.78
C LYS A 58 -13.97 -11.54 3.25
N ILE A 59 -14.49 -10.68 4.11
CA ILE A 59 -14.57 -10.93 5.56
C ILE A 59 -16.04 -11.00 5.97
N SER A 60 -16.33 -11.81 7.00
CA SER A 60 -17.64 -11.83 7.66
C SER A 60 -17.69 -10.80 8.78
N PHE A 61 -18.88 -10.25 9.03
CA PHE A 61 -19.15 -9.38 10.16
C PHE A 61 -19.82 -10.21 11.24
N ASP A 62 -19.35 -10.08 12.48
CA ASP A 62 -20.06 -10.64 13.63
C ASP A 62 -21.14 -9.68 14.09
N HIS A 63 -20.79 -8.39 14.18
CA HIS A 63 -21.72 -7.29 14.37
C HIS A 63 -21.10 -5.97 13.89
N VAL A 64 -21.96 -4.95 13.80
CA VAL A 64 -21.62 -3.60 13.35
C VAL A 64 -22.24 -2.60 14.31
N GLU A 65 -21.50 -1.56 14.67
CA GLU A 65 -22.00 -0.44 15.48
C GLU A 65 -21.83 0.87 14.71
N LEU A 66 -22.89 1.67 14.65
CA LEU A 66 -22.89 2.97 13.97
C LEU A 66 -22.53 4.07 14.97
N GLU A 67 -21.66 5.00 14.56
CA GLU A 67 -21.34 6.22 15.32
C GLU A 67 -20.92 6.00 16.78
N LYS A 68 -20.39 4.81 17.10
CA LYS A 68 -19.93 4.51 18.44
C LYS A 68 -18.64 5.28 18.73
N ARG A 69 -18.64 6.02 19.83
CA ARG A 69 -17.47 6.78 20.28
C ARG A 69 -16.36 5.84 20.80
N PHE A 70 -15.15 6.05 20.29
CA PHE A 70 -13.88 5.48 20.77
C PHE A 70 -12.99 6.62 21.24
N ASP A 71 -13.06 6.92 22.54
CA ASP A 71 -12.45 8.08 23.16
C ASP A 71 -12.83 9.40 22.45
N ASP A 72 -11.89 9.99 21.72
CA ASP A 72 -11.99 11.23 20.96
C ASP A 72 -12.24 11.02 19.44
N ILE A 73 -12.48 9.78 19.02
CA ILE A 73 -12.83 9.43 17.63
C ILE A 73 -14.26 8.89 17.59
N ILE A 74 -15.05 9.41 16.64
CA ILE A 74 -16.34 8.81 16.26
C ILE A 74 -16.24 8.43 14.78
N PRO A 75 -16.13 7.13 14.46
CA PRO A 75 -16.24 6.65 13.11
C PRO A 75 -17.70 6.52 12.69
N ASP A 76 -17.97 6.59 11.39
CA ASP A 76 -19.32 6.33 10.87
C ASP A 76 -19.80 4.92 11.22
N ILE A 77 -18.91 3.93 11.06
CA ILE A 77 -19.20 2.52 11.30
C ILE A 77 -17.99 1.84 11.96
N VAL A 78 -18.27 0.97 12.93
CA VAL A 78 -17.30 0.01 13.47
C VAL A 78 -17.74 -1.40 13.11
N VAL A 79 -16.84 -2.13 12.47
CA VAL A 79 -17.06 -3.52 12.07
C VAL A 79 -16.25 -4.44 12.97
N TYR A 80 -16.92 -5.40 13.59
CA TYR A 80 -16.29 -6.46 14.37
C TYR A 80 -16.27 -7.77 13.57
N SER A 81 -15.11 -8.43 13.57
CA SER A 81 -14.87 -9.69 12.84
C SER A 81 -13.84 -10.53 13.61
N GLY A 82 -14.31 -11.59 14.26
CA GLY A 82 -13.55 -12.40 15.20
C GLY A 82 -13.09 -11.58 16.41
N ASP A 83 -11.79 -11.64 16.69
CA ASP A 83 -11.10 -10.92 17.76
C ASP A 83 -10.71 -9.49 17.39
N LYS A 84 -11.13 -9.01 16.22
CA LYS A 84 -10.66 -7.75 15.63
C LYS A 84 -11.82 -6.84 15.27
N TYR A 85 -11.49 -5.56 15.18
CA TYR A 85 -12.37 -4.54 14.64
C TYR A 85 -11.59 -3.57 13.74
N PHE A 86 -12.32 -2.88 12.88
CA PHE A 86 -11.81 -1.78 12.07
C PHE A 86 -12.94 -0.78 11.83
N PHE A 87 -12.58 0.45 11.47
CA PHE A 87 -13.54 1.52 11.19
C PHE A 87 -13.81 1.62 9.69
N ILE A 88 -15.01 2.05 9.35
CA ILE A 88 -15.37 2.51 8.02
C ILE A 88 -15.82 3.97 8.14
N GLU A 89 -15.30 4.81 7.26
CA GLU A 89 -15.70 6.20 7.08
C GLU A 89 -16.30 6.35 5.67
N ILE A 90 -17.43 7.02 5.56
CA ILE A 90 -18.07 7.27 4.28
C ILE A 90 -17.72 8.70 3.87
N TYR A 91 -16.98 8.82 2.78
CA TYR A 91 -16.64 10.12 2.20
C TYR A 91 -17.67 10.49 1.13
N VAL A 92 -18.53 11.47 1.45
CA VAL A 92 -19.39 12.13 0.46
C VAL A 92 -18.84 13.52 0.12
N THR A 93 -18.64 14.37 1.13
CA THR A 93 -18.11 15.74 0.93
C THR A 93 -16.76 15.98 1.57
N HIS A 94 -16.52 15.34 2.72
CA HIS A 94 -15.29 15.51 3.46
C HIS A 94 -14.60 14.14 3.61
N PRO A 95 -13.38 13.97 3.07
CA PRO A 95 -12.59 12.79 3.37
C PRO A 95 -12.11 12.85 4.82
N ILE A 96 -11.51 11.76 5.31
CA ILE A 96 -10.77 11.77 6.57
C ILE A 96 -9.68 12.84 6.48
N ASP A 97 -9.75 13.82 7.38
CA ASP A 97 -8.75 14.88 7.51
C ASP A 97 -7.48 14.41 8.23
N ASP A 98 -6.46 15.27 8.22
CA ASP A 98 -5.16 14.98 8.83
C ASP A 98 -5.25 14.80 10.36
N GLU A 99 -6.15 15.51 11.04
CA GLU A 99 -6.32 15.40 12.50
C GLU A 99 -6.90 14.04 12.89
N LYS A 100 -7.97 13.61 12.22
CA LYS A 100 -8.59 12.29 12.41
C LYS A 100 -7.62 11.19 12.01
N LEU A 101 -6.91 11.33 10.88
CA LEU A 101 -5.91 10.36 10.46
C LEU A 101 -4.77 10.22 11.49
N LYS A 102 -4.31 11.32 12.08
CA LYS A 102 -3.31 11.30 13.16
C LYS A 102 -3.82 10.51 14.37
N LYS A 103 -5.05 10.77 14.84
CA LYS A 103 -5.66 10.03 15.96
C LYS A 103 -5.82 8.54 15.67
N LEU A 104 -6.23 8.18 14.44
CA LEU A 104 -6.34 6.78 14.01
C LEU A 104 -4.99 6.05 14.04
N LYS A 105 -3.92 6.72 13.59
CA LYS A 105 -2.54 6.21 13.65
C LYS A 105 -2.07 6.03 15.10
N GLU A 106 -2.28 7.03 15.95
CA GLU A 106 -1.90 7.00 17.38
C GLU A 106 -2.59 5.86 18.13
N LYS A 107 -3.89 5.64 17.87
CA LYS A 107 -4.65 4.53 18.46
C LYS A 107 -4.42 3.18 17.76
N ASN A 108 -3.67 3.16 16.65
CA ASN A 108 -3.41 1.96 15.85
C ASN A 108 -4.70 1.24 15.39
N ILE A 109 -5.73 2.00 14.99
CA ILE A 109 -7.02 1.46 14.56
C ILE A 109 -7.12 1.48 13.04
N SER A 110 -7.23 0.29 12.43
CA SER A 110 -7.37 0.17 10.97
C SER A 110 -8.67 0.81 10.49
N THR A 111 -8.60 1.59 9.42
CA THR A 111 -9.75 2.35 8.89
C THR A 111 -9.78 2.30 7.37
N ILE A 112 -10.95 1.93 6.85
CA ILE A 112 -11.28 2.01 5.43
C ILE A 112 -12.09 3.29 5.20
N GLU A 113 -11.72 4.07 4.20
CA GLU A 113 -12.61 5.11 3.67
C GLU A 113 -13.28 4.58 2.39
N ILE A 114 -14.59 4.81 2.27
CA ILE A 114 -15.36 4.53 1.06
C ILE A 114 -15.70 5.86 0.40
N ASP A 115 -15.13 6.09 -0.78
CA ASP A 115 -15.34 7.32 -1.56
C ASP A 115 -16.62 7.24 -2.41
N LEU A 116 -17.65 7.92 -1.90
CA LEU A 116 -18.93 8.14 -2.57
C LEU A 116 -19.07 9.56 -3.13
N SER A 117 -18.03 10.40 -3.05
CA SER A 117 -18.08 11.82 -3.46
C SER A 117 -18.47 12.06 -4.91
N LYS A 118 -18.14 11.09 -5.79
CA LYS A 118 -18.41 11.14 -7.23
C LYS A 118 -19.52 10.19 -7.67
N ILE A 119 -20.44 9.86 -6.76
CA ILE A 119 -21.59 9.01 -7.06
C ILE A 119 -22.73 9.84 -7.63
N LYS A 120 -23.39 9.30 -8.66
CA LYS A 120 -24.53 9.95 -9.30
C LYS A 120 -25.72 10.01 -8.34
N ARG A 121 -26.50 11.09 -8.44
CA ARG A 121 -27.65 11.35 -7.56
C ARG A 121 -28.79 10.32 -7.66
N ASP A 122 -28.85 9.60 -8.77
CA ASP A 122 -29.86 8.58 -9.08
C ASP A 122 -29.36 7.14 -8.88
N ILE A 123 -28.27 6.94 -8.13
CA ILE A 123 -27.73 5.61 -7.84
C ILE A 123 -28.80 4.71 -7.19
N SER A 124 -28.92 3.47 -7.69
CA SER A 124 -29.81 2.48 -7.09
C SER A 124 -29.24 1.92 -5.78
N VAL A 125 -30.12 1.37 -4.93
CA VAL A 125 -29.71 0.71 -3.68
C VAL A 125 -28.82 -0.50 -3.98
N GLU A 126 -29.07 -1.20 -5.09
CA GLU A 126 -28.30 -2.34 -5.55
C GLU A 126 -26.88 -1.94 -5.97
N GLU A 127 -26.74 -0.87 -6.77
CA GLU A 127 -25.42 -0.37 -7.17
C GLU A 127 -24.63 0.16 -5.97
N LEU A 128 -25.29 0.88 -5.06
CA LEU A 128 -24.66 1.34 -3.82
C LEU A 128 -24.22 0.15 -2.96
N SER A 129 -25.05 -0.88 -2.84
CA SER A 129 -24.71 -2.12 -2.12
C SER A 129 -23.51 -2.83 -2.74
N ASP A 130 -23.41 -2.86 -4.07
CA ASP A 130 -22.27 -3.44 -4.77
C ASP A 130 -20.98 -2.66 -4.48
N ILE A 131 -21.05 -1.33 -4.53
CA ILE A 131 -19.93 -0.46 -4.16
C ILE A 131 -19.52 -0.68 -2.70
N LEU A 132 -20.44 -0.88 -1.77
CA LEU A 132 -20.14 -1.04 -0.35
C LEU A 132 -19.64 -2.44 0.02
N LEU A 133 -20.19 -3.49 -0.60
CA LEU A 133 -20.02 -4.86 -0.13
C LEU A 133 -19.15 -5.74 -1.03
N LYS A 134 -19.02 -5.43 -2.33
CA LYS A 134 -18.18 -6.19 -3.28
C LYS A 134 -16.82 -5.53 -3.47
N SER A 135 -15.99 -6.08 -4.37
CA SER A 135 -14.75 -5.42 -4.78
C SER A 135 -15.08 -4.08 -5.44
N SER A 136 -14.39 -3.02 -5.04
CA SER A 136 -14.50 -1.70 -5.66
C SER A 136 -13.25 -0.88 -5.39
N ASP A 137 -12.83 -0.13 -6.39
CA ASP A 137 -11.77 0.89 -6.35
C ASP A 137 -12.09 2.09 -5.45
N ARG A 138 -13.36 2.25 -5.02
CA ARG A 138 -13.80 3.30 -4.10
C ARG A 138 -13.45 3.03 -2.64
N LYS A 139 -12.91 1.85 -2.32
CA LYS A 139 -12.48 1.51 -0.96
C LYS A 139 -10.96 1.58 -0.86
N SER A 140 -10.48 2.30 0.15
CA SER A 140 -9.04 2.37 0.42
C SER A 140 -8.76 2.33 1.92
N TRP A 141 -7.67 1.67 2.30
CA TRP A 141 -7.15 1.77 3.66
C TRP A 141 -6.52 3.16 3.85
N LYS A 142 -7.06 3.96 4.76
CA LYS A 142 -6.42 5.22 5.19
C LYS A 142 -5.39 4.96 6.28
N TYR A 143 -5.64 3.95 7.09
CA TYR A 143 -4.66 3.36 7.99
C TYR A 143 -4.89 1.86 8.11
N ASN A 144 -3.80 1.10 8.23
CA ASN A 144 -3.87 -0.33 8.46
C ASN A 144 -2.76 -0.77 9.43
N ALA A 145 -3.15 -1.29 10.60
CA ALA A 145 -2.25 -1.70 11.66
C ALA A 145 -1.24 -2.77 11.22
N VAL A 146 -1.63 -3.64 10.28
CA VAL A 146 -0.75 -4.68 9.75
C VAL A 146 0.28 -4.08 8.79
N SER A 147 -0.13 -3.13 7.95
CA SER A 147 0.79 -2.36 7.11
C SER A 147 1.84 -1.63 7.96
N GLU A 148 1.40 -0.90 8.98
CA GLU A 148 2.26 -0.19 9.92
C GLU A 148 3.24 -1.13 10.63
N LYS A 149 2.75 -2.27 11.13
CA LYS A 149 3.62 -3.29 11.75
C LYS A 149 4.69 -3.81 10.81
N TRP A 150 4.40 -3.94 9.51
CA TRP A 150 5.40 -4.32 8.51
C TRP A 150 6.39 -3.18 8.25
N TYR A 151 5.93 -1.95 8.11
CA TYR A 151 6.81 -0.78 7.97
C TYR A 151 7.80 -0.68 9.13
N GLN A 152 7.33 -0.83 10.38
CA GLN A 152 8.17 -0.85 11.58
C GLN A 152 9.22 -1.97 11.57
N ARG A 153 8.96 -3.11 10.89
CA ARG A 153 9.98 -4.16 10.73
C ARG A 153 11.10 -3.72 9.80
N PHE A 154 10.77 -3.02 8.71
CA PHE A 154 11.77 -2.42 7.83
C PHE A 154 12.56 -1.32 8.52
N GLU A 155 11.91 -0.44 9.30
CA GLU A 155 12.61 0.57 10.11
C GLU A 155 13.58 -0.06 11.10
N LYS A 156 13.14 -1.09 11.85
CA LYS A 156 13.99 -1.80 12.82
C LYS A 156 15.19 -2.49 12.19
N ALA A 157 15.07 -2.89 10.93
CA ALA A 157 16.17 -3.48 10.17
C ALA A 157 17.06 -2.44 9.46
N SER A 158 16.77 -1.15 9.63
CA SER A 158 17.47 -0.06 8.97
C SER A 158 18.42 0.67 9.91
N ASP A 159 19.59 1.01 9.38
CA ASP A 159 20.48 1.98 9.99
C ASP A 159 19.94 3.39 9.74
N LYS A 160 20.03 4.27 10.75
CA LYS A 160 19.89 5.72 10.56
C LYS A 160 21.19 6.27 9.99
N MET A 161 21.17 6.63 8.72
CA MET A 161 22.35 7.07 7.98
C MET A 161 22.29 8.58 7.74
N PRO A 162 23.13 9.39 8.41
CA PRO A 162 23.10 10.84 8.27
C PRO A 162 23.36 11.32 6.84
N LEU A 163 22.71 12.42 6.48
CA LEU A 163 22.98 13.15 5.24
C LEU A 163 24.04 14.22 5.49
N THR A 164 25.18 14.09 4.83
CA THR A 164 26.29 15.04 4.90
C THR A 164 26.30 15.93 3.65
N GLN A 165 26.18 17.24 3.83
CA GLN A 165 26.31 18.20 2.73
C GLN A 165 27.78 18.40 2.34
N ARG A 166 28.08 18.28 1.05
CA ARG A 166 29.40 18.57 0.45
C ARG A 166 29.19 19.39 -0.82
N GLY A 167 29.39 20.70 -0.71
CA GLY A 167 29.03 21.64 -1.78
C GLY A 167 27.52 21.62 -2.04
N LEU A 168 27.13 21.37 -3.30
CA LEU A 168 25.73 21.30 -3.75
C LEU A 168 25.12 19.90 -3.61
N ALA A 169 25.86 18.90 -3.15
CA ALA A 169 25.41 17.51 -3.10
C ALA A 169 25.28 17.00 -1.66
N LEU A 170 24.28 16.16 -1.43
CA LEU A 170 24.08 15.41 -0.19
C LEU A 170 24.66 14.00 -0.36
N HIS A 171 25.35 13.52 0.68
CA HIS A 171 25.99 12.22 0.68
C HIS A 171 25.63 11.42 1.93
N VAL A 172 25.67 10.11 1.79
CA VAL A 172 25.60 9.16 2.90
C VAL A 172 26.96 8.50 3.02
N ASP A 173 27.65 8.73 4.14
CA ASP A 173 28.93 8.10 4.43
C ASP A 173 28.72 6.68 4.97
N GLY A 174 29.63 5.76 4.63
CA GLY A 174 29.58 4.39 5.12
C GLY A 174 28.50 3.52 4.48
N CYS A 175 28.15 3.79 3.21
CA CYS A 175 27.14 3.01 2.47
C CYS A 175 27.35 1.49 2.66
N PRO A 176 26.39 0.76 3.30
CA PRO A 176 26.58 -0.64 3.66
C PRO A 176 26.66 -1.62 2.49
N ILE A 177 26.19 -1.19 1.31
CA ILE A 177 26.27 -1.97 0.07
C ILE A 177 27.51 -1.60 -0.76
N GLY A 178 28.25 -0.57 -0.35
CA GLY A 178 29.50 -0.18 -1.02
C GLY A 178 29.33 0.39 -2.43
N ILE A 179 28.23 1.09 -2.71
CA ILE A 179 27.90 1.56 -4.07
C ILE A 179 28.97 2.49 -4.68
N ARG A 180 29.63 3.30 -3.85
CA ARG A 180 30.82 4.07 -4.21
C ARG A 180 31.92 3.89 -3.16
N ASN A 181 33.17 4.08 -3.58
CA ASN A 181 34.33 4.02 -2.69
C ASN A 181 35.29 5.19 -2.98
N TRP A 182 35.76 5.85 -1.92
CA TRP A 182 36.81 6.86 -2.01
C TRP A 182 37.84 6.64 -0.90
N LYS A 183 39.10 6.38 -1.30
CA LYS A 183 40.21 6.10 -0.37
C LYS A 183 39.86 5.03 0.67
N GLY A 184 39.19 3.96 0.24
CA GLY A 184 38.79 2.85 1.10
C GLY A 184 37.54 3.10 1.94
N LYS A 185 36.92 4.29 1.86
CA LYS A 185 35.67 4.60 2.57
C LYS A 185 34.50 4.51 1.60
N ASN A 186 33.53 3.65 1.93
CA ASN A 186 32.30 3.54 1.16
C ASN A 186 31.41 4.75 1.41
N TYR A 187 30.72 5.21 0.37
CA TYR A 187 29.76 6.31 0.45
C TYR A 187 28.72 6.18 -0.66
N ALA A 188 27.71 7.04 -0.64
CA ALA A 188 26.69 7.17 -1.67
C ALA A 188 26.32 8.65 -1.83
N ASN A 189 26.04 9.09 -3.05
CA ASN A 189 25.32 10.32 -3.31
C ASN A 189 23.82 10.08 -3.01
N PHE A 190 23.19 10.99 -2.28
CA PHE A 190 21.79 10.82 -1.89
C PHE A 190 20.87 10.78 -3.11
N VAL A 191 20.98 11.77 -3.99
CA VAL A 191 20.10 11.91 -5.17
C VAL A 191 20.38 10.80 -6.18
N ASP A 192 21.65 10.61 -6.56
CA ASP A 192 22.01 9.70 -7.65
C ASP A 192 21.93 8.22 -7.26
N ASP A 193 22.21 7.89 -5.99
CA ASP A 193 22.34 6.51 -5.56
C ASP A 193 21.26 6.10 -4.55
N CYS A 194 20.98 6.92 -3.53
CA CYS A 194 20.12 6.49 -2.42
C CYS A 194 18.63 6.57 -2.76
N THR A 195 18.18 7.60 -3.50
CA THR A 195 16.75 7.78 -3.79
C THR A 195 16.17 6.59 -4.55
N GLY A 196 16.94 5.95 -5.44
CA GLY A 196 16.56 4.77 -6.21
C GLY A 196 17.04 3.43 -5.63
N CYS A 197 17.73 3.44 -4.49
CA CYS A 197 18.26 2.22 -3.89
C CYS A 197 17.14 1.37 -3.28
N GLU A 198 17.11 0.07 -3.59
CA GLU A 198 16.11 -0.86 -3.05
C GLU A 198 16.15 -1.00 -1.51
N TYR A 199 17.29 -0.65 -0.89
CA TYR A 199 17.50 -0.67 0.55
C TYR A 199 17.25 0.69 1.22
N CYS A 200 16.84 1.71 0.47
CA CYS A 200 16.41 3.00 1.02
C CYS A 200 14.94 2.90 1.43
N ILE A 201 14.71 2.68 2.73
CA ILE A 201 13.38 2.44 3.29
C ILE A 201 12.59 3.75 3.43
N SER A 202 13.26 4.84 3.82
CA SER A 202 12.65 6.16 3.92
C SER A 202 13.70 7.26 3.94
N TYR A 203 13.41 8.40 3.33
CA TYR A 203 14.11 9.66 3.56
C TYR A 203 13.13 10.75 4.06
N ALA A 204 12.06 10.35 4.74
CA ALA A 204 11.06 11.26 5.29
C ALA A 204 11.55 12.06 6.51
N HIS A 205 12.74 11.73 7.01
CA HIS A 205 13.30 12.32 8.21
C HIS A 205 14.30 13.41 7.86
N GLU A 206 14.23 14.52 8.57
CA GLU A 206 15.20 15.60 8.40
C GLU A 206 16.61 15.12 8.79
N GLY A 207 17.56 15.24 7.85
CA GLY A 207 18.98 15.02 8.09
C GLY A 207 19.47 13.58 8.06
N TYR A 208 18.62 12.56 7.82
CA TYR A 208 19.08 11.18 7.65
C TYR A 208 18.13 10.33 6.80
N ILE A 209 18.65 9.22 6.26
CA ILE A 209 17.86 8.18 5.61
C ILE A 209 17.79 6.93 6.49
N LEU A 210 16.73 6.15 6.34
CA LEU A 210 16.65 4.78 6.82
C LEU A 210 17.16 3.84 5.73
N CYS A 211 18.31 3.22 5.98
CA CYS A 211 18.95 2.29 5.05
C CYS A 211 19.00 0.88 5.64
N SER A 212 18.28 -0.05 5.03
CA SER A 212 18.33 -1.49 5.37
C SER A 212 19.50 -2.23 4.70
N GLY A 213 20.42 -1.50 4.07
CA GLY A 213 21.46 -2.08 3.22
C GLY A 213 22.41 -3.01 3.98
N ARG A 214 22.68 -2.75 5.27
CA ARG A 214 23.54 -3.62 6.10
C ARG A 214 22.94 -5.01 6.27
N GLU A 215 21.62 -5.07 6.36
CA GLU A 215 20.86 -6.31 6.49
C GLU A 215 20.41 -6.86 5.13
N ARG A 216 20.60 -6.11 4.03
CA ARG A 216 20.15 -6.51 2.68
C ARG A 216 18.65 -6.86 2.65
N ILE A 217 17.82 -6.06 3.35
CA ILE A 217 16.36 -6.22 3.34
C ILE A 217 15.73 -5.20 2.40
N ALA A 218 15.45 -5.61 1.18
CA ALA A 218 14.68 -4.82 0.23
C ALA A 218 13.19 -5.19 0.28
N THR A 219 12.83 -6.46 0.50
CA THR A 219 11.47 -6.96 0.36
C THR A 219 10.99 -7.74 1.58
N LYS A 220 9.68 -8.00 1.63
CA LYS A 220 9.09 -8.91 2.62
C LYS A 220 9.73 -10.30 2.59
N LYS A 221 10.15 -10.78 1.40
CA LYS A 221 10.76 -12.12 1.23
C LYS A 221 12.12 -12.21 1.91
N ASP A 222 12.85 -11.11 1.99
CA ASP A 222 14.18 -11.07 2.61
C ASP A 222 14.13 -11.40 4.11
N PHE A 223 13.01 -11.13 4.78
CA PHE A 223 12.82 -11.54 6.18
C PHE A 223 12.69 -13.06 6.38
N LEU A 224 12.54 -13.84 5.31
CA LEU A 224 12.34 -15.28 5.36
C LEU A 224 13.63 -16.08 5.11
N ILE A 225 14.71 -15.41 4.73
CA ILE A 225 15.99 -16.02 4.38
C ILE A 225 17.13 -15.47 5.26
N SER A 226 18.22 -16.22 5.33
CA SER A 226 19.38 -15.85 6.16
C SER A 226 20.06 -14.56 5.67
N LYS A 227 20.88 -13.92 6.51
CA LYS A 227 21.64 -12.72 6.09
C LYS A 227 22.67 -13.08 5.02
N GLU A 228 23.31 -14.22 5.17
CA GLU A 228 24.30 -14.76 4.26
C GLU A 228 23.69 -14.97 2.87
N GLU A 229 22.48 -15.52 2.81
CA GLU A 229 21.74 -15.70 1.57
C GLU A 229 21.34 -14.36 0.94
N ARG A 230 20.84 -13.40 1.73
CA ARG A 230 20.54 -12.04 1.23
C ARG A 230 21.77 -11.35 0.65
N ILE A 231 22.92 -11.44 1.32
CA ILE A 231 24.20 -10.89 0.81
C ILE A 231 24.61 -11.59 -0.48
N SER A 232 24.50 -12.92 -0.54
CA SER A 232 24.79 -13.69 -1.75
C SER A 232 23.90 -13.25 -2.93
N ASN A 233 22.59 -13.14 -2.71
CA ASN A 233 21.62 -12.73 -3.73
C ASN A 233 21.85 -11.29 -4.20
N SER A 234 22.19 -10.39 -3.27
CA SER A 234 22.49 -8.98 -3.57
C SER A 234 23.77 -8.82 -4.39
N ASN A 235 24.84 -9.56 -4.04
CA ASN A 235 26.13 -9.46 -4.72
C ASN A 235 26.14 -10.19 -6.07
N ASN A 236 25.36 -11.27 -6.19
CA ASN A 236 25.23 -12.07 -7.40
C ASN A 236 23.75 -12.12 -7.81
N PRO A 237 23.17 -11.01 -8.28
CA PRO A 237 21.78 -11.00 -8.69
C PRO A 237 21.58 -12.05 -9.78
N LEU A 238 20.56 -12.90 -9.61
CA LEU A 238 20.15 -13.82 -10.67
C LEU A 238 19.94 -12.99 -11.95
N PRO A 239 20.50 -13.42 -13.09
CA PRO A 239 20.36 -12.64 -14.32
C PRO A 239 18.88 -12.53 -14.65
N LYS A 240 18.33 -11.30 -14.71
CA LYS A 240 16.98 -11.06 -15.25
C LYS A 240 17.00 -11.42 -16.73
N ILE A 241 16.70 -12.69 -17.03
CA ILE A 241 16.55 -13.19 -18.40
C ILE A 241 15.23 -12.65 -18.97
N GLU A 242 15.24 -11.39 -19.39
CA GLU A 242 14.14 -10.76 -20.13
C GLU A 242 14.18 -11.15 -21.62
N LYS A 243 15.39 -11.43 -22.11
CA LYS A 243 15.66 -11.82 -23.49
C LYS A 243 16.35 -13.17 -23.51
N CYS A 244 15.95 -14.01 -24.45
CA CYS A 244 16.55 -15.32 -24.64
C CYS A 244 18.07 -15.22 -24.86
N PRO A 245 18.90 -16.03 -24.18
CA PRO A 245 20.34 -15.98 -24.32
C PRO A 245 20.80 -16.36 -25.74
N ASN A 246 20.05 -17.24 -26.42
CA ASN A 246 20.37 -17.73 -27.76
C ASN A 246 19.87 -16.76 -28.86
N CYS A 247 18.61 -16.35 -28.76
CA CYS A 247 17.90 -15.65 -29.84
C CYS A 247 17.89 -14.11 -29.66
N LYS A 248 18.26 -13.62 -28.47
CA LYS A 248 18.16 -12.20 -28.02
C LYS A 248 16.77 -11.57 -28.13
N VAL A 249 15.73 -12.36 -28.44
CA VAL A 249 14.33 -11.94 -28.47
C VAL A 249 13.73 -12.00 -27.08
N GLN A 250 12.79 -11.09 -26.81
CA GLN A 250 12.02 -11.06 -25.57
C GLN A 250 11.28 -12.37 -25.34
N LEU A 251 11.36 -12.89 -24.12
CA LEU A 251 10.63 -14.08 -23.74
C LEU A 251 9.14 -13.74 -23.57
N VAL A 252 8.28 -14.70 -23.91
CA VAL A 252 6.83 -14.60 -23.75
C VAL A 252 6.37 -15.63 -22.71
N ARG A 253 5.30 -15.32 -21.98
CA ARG A 253 4.74 -16.24 -20.98
C ARG A 253 3.95 -17.35 -21.69
N ALA A 254 4.18 -18.60 -21.30
CA ALA A 254 3.49 -19.78 -21.84
C ALA A 254 3.19 -20.80 -20.72
N LYS A 255 2.13 -21.61 -20.90
CA LYS A 255 1.79 -22.71 -19.97
C LYS A 255 2.42 -24.02 -20.43
N LYS A 256 3.06 -24.75 -19.51
CA LYS A 256 3.53 -26.12 -19.71
C LYS A 256 3.04 -27.02 -18.57
N ASP A 257 3.23 -28.34 -18.71
CA ASP A 257 2.74 -29.37 -17.78
C ASP A 257 3.18 -29.16 -16.32
N LYS A 258 4.30 -28.46 -16.10
CA LYS A 258 4.87 -28.16 -14.76
C LYS A 258 4.65 -26.71 -14.29
N GLY A 259 3.78 -25.95 -14.96
CA GLY A 259 3.47 -24.55 -14.62
C GLY A 259 3.82 -23.54 -15.72
N ASP A 260 3.73 -22.26 -15.39
CA ASP A 260 4.03 -21.17 -16.32
C ASP A 260 5.55 -21.07 -16.57
N VAL A 261 5.93 -20.74 -17.80
CA VAL A 261 7.32 -20.54 -18.23
C VAL A 261 7.47 -19.25 -19.04
N TRP A 262 8.66 -18.63 -18.98
CA TRP A 262 9.12 -17.65 -19.96
C TRP A 262 9.79 -18.39 -21.13
N GLN A 263 9.24 -18.29 -22.33
CA GLN A 263 9.66 -19.04 -23.53
C GLN A 263 10.15 -18.12 -24.65
N CYS A 264 11.24 -18.46 -25.36
CA CYS A 264 11.62 -17.74 -26.59
C CYS A 264 10.64 -18.15 -27.70
N PRO A 265 10.01 -17.20 -28.41
CA PRO A 265 9.12 -17.53 -29.53
C PRO A 265 9.87 -18.05 -30.76
N ARG A 266 11.21 -17.93 -30.80
CA ARG A 266 12.05 -18.30 -31.94
C ARG A 266 12.89 -19.56 -31.76
N CYS A 267 13.03 -20.09 -30.56
CA CYS A 267 13.84 -21.28 -30.31
C CYS A 267 13.29 -22.08 -29.12
N THR A 268 13.91 -23.21 -28.82
CA THR A 268 13.45 -24.14 -27.77
C THR A 268 13.78 -23.69 -26.35
N PHE A 269 14.45 -22.54 -26.15
CA PHE A 269 14.78 -22.03 -24.83
C PHE A 269 13.52 -21.62 -24.04
N TYR A 270 13.43 -22.08 -22.80
CA TYR A 270 12.45 -21.61 -21.83
C TYR A 270 13.01 -21.70 -20.40
N ILE A 271 12.48 -20.88 -19.49
CA ILE A 271 12.76 -20.95 -18.05
C ILE A 271 11.45 -20.90 -17.26
N PRO A 272 11.33 -21.57 -16.10
CA PRO A 272 10.15 -21.45 -15.25
C PRO A 272 9.86 -20.00 -14.83
N VAL A 273 8.58 -19.61 -14.78
CA VAL A 273 8.17 -18.36 -14.13
C VAL A 273 8.48 -18.49 -12.62
N GLY A 274 9.18 -17.51 -12.06
CA GLY A 274 9.74 -17.56 -10.69
C GLY A 274 11.23 -17.95 -10.63
N PHE A 275 11.84 -18.39 -11.74
CA PHE A 275 13.29 -18.47 -11.86
C PHE A 275 13.92 -17.06 -12.02
N ASN A 276 13.12 -16.13 -12.55
CA ASN A 276 13.29 -14.69 -12.48
C ASN A 276 12.05 -14.11 -11.81
N SER A 277 12.24 -13.32 -10.74
CA SER A 277 11.33 -12.30 -10.19
C SER A 277 10.93 -12.50 -8.72
N ASP A 278 11.34 -11.55 -7.88
CA ASP A 278 10.58 -10.39 -7.41
C ASP A 278 9.06 -10.27 -7.70
N GLU A 279 8.39 -11.20 -8.38
CA GLU A 279 6.93 -11.22 -8.56
C GLU A 279 6.39 -12.56 -8.09
N ASN A 280 5.96 -12.58 -6.82
CA ASN A 280 4.93 -13.45 -6.25
C ASN A 280 4.68 -12.99 -4.83
#